data_AF-W2IQY7-F1
#
_entry.id   AF-W2IQY7-F1
#
_cell.length_a   1.000
_cell.length_b   1.000
_cell.length_c   1.000
_cell.angle_alpha   90.00
_cell.angle_beta   90.00
_cell.angle_gamma   90.00
#
_symmetry.space_group_name_H-M   'P 1'
#
loop_
_entity.id
_entity.type
_entity.pdbx_description
1 polymer ?
#
loop_
_entity_poly.entity_id
_entity_poly.type
_entity_poly.pdbx_seq_one_letter_code
_entity_poly.pdbx_strand_id
1 'polypeptide(L)' 'MKDVPLDTWISAMTAVRGGMNIRVASKVYKVSREPLQLRILGLVPIQDRTSPQL' A
#
# COMPACT_ATOMS: atom_id res chain seq x y z
N MET A 1 10.94 11.02 3.60
CA MET A 1 9.54 10.56 3.41
C MET A 1 9.18 9.77 4.65
N LYS A 2 8.07 10.10 5.34
CA LYS A 2 7.60 9.24 6.43
C LYS A 2 7.10 7.94 5.81
N ASP A 3 7.60 6.80 6.28
CA ASP A 3 7.14 5.50 5.83
C ASP A 3 5.63 5.39 6.12
N VAL A 4 4.85 5.02 5.09
CA VAL A 4 3.41 4.84 5.24
C VAL A 4 3.18 3.54 6.03
N PRO A 5 2.37 3.56 7.12
CA PRO A 5 2.12 2.38 7.93
C PRO A 5 1.62 1.18 7.12
N LEU A 6 1.98 -0.03 7.55
CA LEU A 6 1.56 -1.29 6.95
C LEU A 6 0.03 -1.38 6.83
N ASP A 7 -0.69 -1.04 7.90
CA ASP A 7 -2.16 -1.07 7.94
C ASP A 7 -2.81 -0.17 6.88
N THR A 8 -2.17 0.96 6.58
CA THR A 8 -2.63 1.89 5.54
C THR A 8 -2.49 1.25 4.16
N TRP A 9 -1.39 0.52 3.90
CA TRP A 9 -1.23 -0.24 2.67
C TRP A 9 -2.26 -1.35 2.56
N ILE A 10 -2.47 -2.14 3.62
CA ILE A 10 -3.46 -3.21 3.68
C ILE A 10 -4.86 -2.67 3.38
N SER A 11 -5.25 -1.59 4.05
CA SER A 11 -6.56 -0.95 3.85
C SER A 11 -6.75 -0.45 2.42
N ALA A 12 -5.72 0.18 1.83
CA ALA A 12 -5.77 0.64 0.46
C ALA A 12 -5.93 -0.49 -0.55
N MET A 13 -5.22 -1.61 -0.38
CA MET A 13 -5.34 -2.77 -1.26
C MET A 13 -6.70 -3.45 -1.11
N THR A 14 -7.20 -3.61 0.11
CA THR A 14 -8.52 -4.18 0.37
C THR A 14 -9.62 -3.34 -0.27
N ALA A 15 -9.54 -2.02 -0.17
CA ALA A 15 -10.49 -1.12 -0.83
C ALA A 15 -10.48 -1.28 -2.35
N VAL A 16 -9.31 -1.35 -2.98
CA VAL A 16 -9.21 -1.55 -4.44
C VAL A 16 -9.75 -2.93 -4.85
N ARG A 17 -9.43 -3.98 -4.10
CA ARG A 17 -9.99 -5.32 -4.32
C ARG A 17 -11.50 -5.38 -4.11
N GLY A 18 -12.04 -4.54 -3.24
CA GLY A 18 -13.47 -4.33 -3.04
C GLY A 18 -14.16 -3.48 -4.11
N GLY A 19 -13.46 -3.12 -5.21
CA GLY A 19 -14.01 -2.38 -6.34
C GLY A 19 -13.75 -0.87 -6.32
N MET A 20 -13.02 -0.34 -5.32
CA MET A 20 -12.64 1.07 -5.32
C MET A 20 -11.62 1.36 -6.42
N ASN A 21 -11.81 2.48 -7.14
CA ASN A 21 -10.84 2.92 -8.13
C ASN A 21 -9.47 3.21 -7.48
N ILE A 22 -8.38 2.72 -8.08
CA ILE A 22 -7.03 2.87 -7.54
C ILE A 22 -6.60 4.34 -7.33
N ARG A 23 -7.06 5.27 -8.18
CA ARG A 23 -6.80 6.71 -8.04
C ARG A 23 -7.54 7.30 -6.83
N VAL A 24 -8.71 6.78 -6.52
CA VAL A 24 -9.47 7.19 -5.32
C VAL A 24 -8.79 6.62 -4.08
N ALA A 25 -8.48 5.32 -4.08
CA ALA A 25 -7.76 4.68 -2.98
C ALA A 25 -6.42 5.37 -2.68
N SER A 26 -5.63 5.71 -3.70
CA SER A 26 -4.35 6.40 -3.51
C SER A 26 -4.50 7.73 -2.77
N LYS A 27 -5.57 8.49 -3.07
CA LYS A 27 -5.85 9.77 -2.41
C LYS A 27 -6.38 9.58 -0.99
N VAL A 28 -7.33 8.67 -0.79
CA VAL A 28 -7.96 8.39 0.52
C VAL A 28 -6.92 7.91 1.53
N TYR A 29 -6.09 6.94 1.14
CA TYR A 29 -5.10 6.33 2.01
C TYR A 29 -3.73 7.02 1.97
N LYS A 30 -3.60 8.14 1.24
CA LYS A 30 -2.35 8.92 1.11
C LYS A 30 -1.15 8.06 0.71
N VAL A 31 -1.37 7.10 -0.19
CA VAL A 31 -0.35 6.21 -0.74
C VAL A 31 -0.07 6.54 -2.20
N SER A 32 1.18 6.35 -2.63
CA SER A 32 1.53 6.50 -4.05
C SER A 32 0.85 5.44 -4.92
N ARG A 33 0.27 5.87 -6.05
CA ARG A 33 -0.54 5.01 -6.93
C ARG A 33 0.25 3.87 -7.55
N GLU A 34 1.44 4.15 -8.06
CA GLU A 34 2.30 3.13 -8.69
C GLU A 34 2.73 2.05 -7.70
N PRO A 35 3.27 2.39 -6.51
CA PRO A 35 3.53 1.38 -5.47
C PRO A 35 2.29 0.63 -4.99
N LEU A 36 1.10 1.27 -4.97
CA LEU A 36 -0.15 0.58 -4.66
C LEU A 36 -0.48 -0.48 -5.73
N GLN A 37 -0.34 -0.13 -7.01
CA GLN A 37 -0.58 -1.06 -8.12
C GLN A 37 0.38 -2.24 -8.09
N LEU A 38 1.68 -1.99 -7.87
CA LEU A 38 2.69 -3.04 -7.77
C LEU A 38 2.41 -4.01 -6.62
N ARG A 39 1.97 -3.50 -5.45
CA ARG A 39 1.59 -4.34 -4.31
C ARG A 39 0.32 -5.16 -4.56
N ILE A 40 -0.69 -4.58 -5.23
CA ILE A 40 -1.91 -5.31 -5.61
C ILE A 40 -1.57 -6.48 -6.54
N LEU A 41 -0.65 -6.26 -7.49
CA LEU A 41 -0.14 -7.27 -8.41
C LEU A 41 0.82 -8.29 -7.76
N GLY A 42 1.17 -8.11 -6.48
CA GLY A 42 2.12 -8.98 -5.77
C GLY A 42 3.57 -8.80 -6.20
N LEU A 43 3.89 -7.75 -6.97
CA LEU A 43 5.25 -7.47 -7.49
C LEU A 43 6.16 -6.83 -6.44
N VAL A 44 5.57 -6.19 -5.44
CA VAL A 44 6.29 -5.59 -4.31
C VAL A 44 5.75 -6.18 -3.02
N PRO A 45 6.58 -6.83 -2.19
CA PRO A 45 6.15 -7.32 -0.90
C PRO A 45 5.75 -6.15 0.00
N ILE A 46 4.71 -6.36 0.80
CA ILE A 46 4.34 -5.42 1.85
C ILE A 46 5.29 -5.70 3.02
N GLN A 47 6.55 -5.25 2.89
CA GLN A 47 7.53 -5.42 3.94
C GLN A 47 7.13 -4.53 5.12
N ASP A 48 6.79 -5.19 6.22
CA ASP A 48 7.03 -4.61 7.54
C ASP A 48 8.54 -4.45 7.65
N ARG A 49 9.04 -3.22 7.68
CA ARG A 49 10.46 -2.97 8.01
C ARG A 49 10.65 -3.24 9.50
N THR A 50 10.55 -4.51 9.89
CA THR A 50 11.15 -5.06 11.10
C THR A 50 12.44 -5.76 10.66
N SER A 51 13.39 -4.99 10.12
CA SER A 51 14.78 -5.42 10.20
C SER A 51 15.22 -5.20 11.66
N PRO A 52 15.71 -6.21 12.38
CA PRO A 52 16.64 -5.95 13.47
C PRO A 52 17.85 -5.26 12.82
N GLN A 53 18.18 -4.06 13.28
CA GLN A 53 19.51 -3.51 13.04
C GLN A 53 20.47 -4.42 13.82
N LEU A 54 21.19 -5.29 13.11
CA LEU A 54 22.40 -5.95 13.61
C LEU A 54 23.60 -5.05 13.33
#